data_AF-B9LPK9-F1
#
_entry.id   AF-B9LPK9-F1
#
_cell.length_a   1.000
_cell.length_b   1.000
_cell.length_c   1.000
_cell.angle_alpha   90.00
_cell.angle_beta   90.00
_cell.angle_gamma   90.00
#
_symmetry.space_group_name_H-M   'P 1'
#
loop_
_entity.id
_entity.type
_entity.pdbx_description
1 polymer ?
#
loop_
_entity_poly.entity_id
_entity_poly.type
_entity_poly.pdbx_seq_one_letter_code
_entity_poly.pdbx_strand_id
1 'polypeptide(L)' 'MRMLVTRLAVLVAGVLLGGALYALGAGSVLVVPLAAVAAVVLGEVYFLFADGDGPV' A
#
# COMPACT_ATOMS: atom_id res chain seq x y z
N MET A 1 6.96 17.00 5.88
CA MET A 1 6.72 16.41 4.54
C MET A 1 7.15 14.95 4.40
N ARG A 2 8.14 14.47 5.18
CA ARG A 2 8.63 13.08 5.12
C ARG A 2 7.51 12.02 5.21
N MET A 3 6.52 12.21 6.08
CA MET A 3 5.35 11.33 6.23
C MET A 3 4.56 11.13 4.92
N LEU A 4 4.31 12.21 4.18
CA LEU A 4 3.57 12.16 2.91
C LEU A 4 4.35 11.42 1.83
N VAL A 5 5.68 11.61 1.80
CA VAL A 5 6.56 10.91 0.85
C VAL A 5 6.54 9.40 1.13
N THR A 6 6.61 8.98 2.38
CA THR A 6 6.56 7.56 2.74
C THR A 6 5.21 6.94 2.37
N ARG A 7 4.10 7.63 2.65
CA ARG A 7 2.75 7.17 2.27
C ARG A 7 2.58 7.08 0.76
N LEU A 8 3.12 8.04 0.01
CA LEU A 8 3.15 7.99 -1.44
C LEU A 8 3.96 6.79 -1.96
N ALA A 9 5.11 6.50 -1.36
CA ALA A 9 5.93 5.36 -1.75
C ALA A 9 5.19 4.03 -1.56
N VAL A 10 4.48 3.86 -0.44
CA VAL A 10 3.64 2.68 -0.19
C VAL A 10 2.51 2.55 -1.21
N LEU A 11 1.83 3.66 -1.52
CA LEU A 11 0.78 3.67 -2.54
C LEU A 11 1.33 3.25 -3.91
N VAL A 12 2.45 3.84 -4.33
CA VAL A 12 3.10 3.50 -5.61
C VAL A 12 3.49 2.03 -5.65
N ALA A 13 4.05 1.49 -4.57
CA ALA A 13 4.38 0.06 -4.48
C ALA A 13 3.14 -0.83 -4.65
N GLY A 14 2.02 -0.48 -3.99
CA GLY A 14 0.75 -1.22 -4.13
C GLY A 14 0.18 -1.17 -5.54
N VAL A 15 0.23 -0.01 -6.21
CA VAL A 15 -0.21 0.15 -7.60
C VAL A 15 0.66 -0.67 -8.55
N LEU A 16 2.00 -0.63 -8.40
CA LEU A 16 2.91 -1.40 -9.23
C LEU A 16 2.70 -2.90 -9.07
N LEU A 17 2.52 -3.37 -7.83
CA LEU A 17 2.25 -4.77 -7.53
C LEU A 17 0.90 -5.20 -8.13
N GLY A 18 -0.14 -4.40 -7.95
CA GLY A 18 -1.45 -4.64 -8.56
C GLY A 18 -1.39 -4.67 -10.09
N GLY A 19 -0.63 -3.75 -10.70
CA GLY A 19 -0.40 -3.73 -12.15
C GLY A 19 0.32 -4.99 -12.65
N ALA A 20 1.32 -5.47 -11.92
CA ALA A 20 2.00 -6.72 -12.23
C ALA A 20 1.06 -7.93 -12.14
N LEU A 21 0.23 -8.01 -11.10
CA LEU A 21 -0.77 -9.06 -10.94
C LEU A 21 -1.81 -9.04 -12.07
N TYR A 22 -2.27 -7.84 -12.46
CA TYR A 22 -3.18 -7.67 -13.58
C TYR A 22 -2.54 -8.13 -14.90
N ALA A 23 -1.30 -7.73 -15.17
CA ALA A 23 -0.57 -8.12 -16.37
C ALA A 23 -0.32 -9.64 -16.46
N LEU A 24 -0.16 -10.29 -15.30
CA LEU A 24 -0.03 -11.75 -15.19
C LEU A 24 -1.37 -12.49 -15.29
N GLY A 25 -2.49 -11.79 -15.40
CA GLY A 25 -3.83 -12.39 -15.45
C GLY A 25 -4.29 -12.98 -14.11
N ALA A 26 -3.67 -12.59 -12.99
CA ALA A 26 -3.97 -13.11 -11.66
C ALA A 26 -5.22 -12.48 -11.00
N GLY A 27 -6.07 -11.80 -11.77
CA GLY A 27 -7.27 -11.15 -11.28
C GLY A 27 -8.00 -10.31 -12.34
N SER A 28 -9.07 -9.64 -11.92
CA SER A 28 -9.81 -8.71 -12.77
C SER A 28 -9.20 -7.30 -12.73
N VAL A 29 -9.78 -6.37 -13.48
CA VAL A 29 -9.39 -4.94 -13.49
C VAL A 29 -9.34 -4.32 -12.08
N LEU A 30 -10.11 -4.87 -11.12
CA LEU A 30 -10.15 -4.40 -9.74
C LEU A 30 -8.94 -4.80 -8.91
N VAL A 31 -8.08 -5.71 -9.40
CA VAL A 31 -6.89 -6.15 -8.64
C VAL A 31 -5.93 -4.99 -8.35
N VAL A 32 -5.84 -4.01 -9.26
CA VAL A 32 -4.97 -2.84 -9.09
C VAL A 32 -5.44 -1.93 -7.95
N PRO A 33 -6.69 -1.42 -7.94
CA PRO A 33 -7.16 -0.60 -6.82
C PRO A 33 -7.21 -1.39 -5.50
N LEU A 34 -7.52 -2.69 -5.54
CA LEU A 34 -7.47 -3.54 -4.33
C LEU A 34 -6.06 -3.66 -3.76
N ALA A 35 -5.06 -3.91 -4.60
CA ALA A 35 -3.66 -3.99 -4.16
C ALA A 35 -3.15 -2.64 -3.61
N ALA A 36 -3.55 -1.53 -4.23
CA ALA A 36 -3.21 -0.20 -3.74
C ALA A 36 -3.81 0.07 -2.35
N VAL A 37 -5.09 -0.24 -2.15
CA VAL A 37 -5.75 -0.10 -0.84
C VAL A 37 -5.10 -1.03 0.19
N ALA A 38 -4.86 -2.29 -0.16
CA ALA A 38 -4.21 -3.25 0.73
C ALA A 38 -2.81 -2.80 1.15
N ALA A 39 -2.01 -2.28 0.21
CA ALA A 39 -0.68 -1.76 0.50
C ALA A 39 -0.75 -0.57 1.46
N VAL A 40 -1.68 0.37 1.26
CA VAL A 40 -1.87 1.49 2.18
C VAL A 40 -2.26 1.00 3.57
N VAL A 41 -3.25 0.10 3.68
CA VAL A 41 -3.68 -0.46 4.98
C VAL A 41 -2.50 -1.14 5.69
N LEU A 42 -1.75 -2.00 4.99
CA LEU A 42 -0.58 -2.67 5.56
C LEU A 42 0.51 -1.69 5.95
N GLY A 43 0.75 -0.65 5.15
CA GLY A 43 1.70 0.40 5.46
C GLY A 43 1.33 1.17 6.71
N GLU A 44 0.06 1.58 6.85
CA GLU A 44 -0.42 2.27 8.04
C GLU A 44 -0.30 1.38 9.29
N VAL A 45 -0.69 0.11 9.19
CA VAL A 45 -0.52 -0.86 10.29
C VAL A 45 0.95 -1.00 10.66
N TYR A 46 1.84 -1.13 9.67
CA TYR A 46 3.28 -1.18 9.90
C TYR A 46 3.79 0.08 10.61
N PHE A 47 3.40 1.28 10.16
CA PHE A 47 3.82 2.53 10.81
C PHE A 47 3.30 2.65 12.25
N LEU A 48 2.06 2.24 12.52
CA LEU A 48 1.50 2.22 13.87
C LEU A 48 2.35 1.37 14.84
N PHE A 49 2.89 0.25 14.37
CA PHE A 49 3.72 -0.63 15.19
C PHE A 49 5.22 -0.28 15.16
N ALA A 50 5.71 0.33 14.09
CA ALA A 50 7.13 0.64 13.90
C ALA A 50 7.54 1.97 14.54
N ASP A 51 6.65 2.96 14.65
CA ASP A 51 6.96 4.26 15.27
C ASP A 51 6.67 4.31 16.78
N GLY A 52 5.99 3.33 17.37
CA GLY A 52 5.73 3.29 18.82
C GLY A 52 4.73 4.34 19.35
N ASP A 53 4.19 5.20 18.48
CA ASP A 53 3.09 6.14 18.77
C ASP A 53 1.72 5.43 18.78
N GLY A 54 1.60 4.39 19.61
CA GLY A 54 0.29 3.85 19.99
C GLY A 54 -0.49 4.87 20.83
N PRO A 55 -1.84 4.80 20.87
CA PRO A 55 -2.66 5.75 21.62
C PRO A 55 -2.27 5.71 23.12
N VAL A 56 -1.65 6.80 23.59
CA VAL A 56 -1.48 7.14 25.00
C VAL A 56 -2.58 8.09 25.45
#